data_AF-A0A1F5KAU0-F1
#
_entry.id   AF-A0A1F5KAU0-F1
#
_cell.length_a   1.000
_cell.length_b   1.000
_cell.length_c   1.000
_cell.angle_alpha   90.00
_cell.angle_beta   90.00
_cell.angle_gamma   90.00
#
_symmetry.space_group_name_H-M   'P 1'
#
loop_
_entity.id
_entity.type
_entity.pdbx_description
1 polymer ?
#
loop_
_entity_poly.entity_id
_entity_poly.type
_entity_poly.pdbx_seq_one_letter_code
_entity_poly.pdbx_strand_id
1 'polypeptide(L)'
;MESVSAHPYQKIAKPLLMQSNLNKILLIVLAVSVLSGVGTGYFLSSKSQVELQNIPVIGKEVKNASQDTKTFRDFAEGVIKPISVSKNSNEYSEGTHILEREGAYPVTLTSSVVDLSLYEGKKVKVFGETQKALKAGWLMDVGKVEDD
;
A
#
# COMPACT_ATOMS: atom_id res chain seq x y z
N MET A 1 46.46 14.40 -52.30
CA MET A 1 45.36 13.47 -52.62
C MET A 1 45.63 12.20 -51.85
N GLU A 2 44.96 12.02 -50.72
CA GLU A 2 45.16 10.89 -49.82
C GLU A 2 43.78 10.28 -49.59
N SER A 3 43.55 9.05 -50.06
CA SER A 3 42.27 8.36 -49.91
C SER A 3 42.51 6.90 -49.53
N VAL A 4 42.69 6.73 -48.22
CA VAL A 4 42.19 5.68 -47.32
C VAL A 4 41.82 4.32 -47.96
N SER A 5 42.60 3.30 -47.58
CA SER A 5 42.40 1.88 -47.86
C SER A 5 41.20 1.31 -47.07
N ALA A 6 40.30 0.61 -47.74
CA ALA A 6 39.27 -0.21 -47.09
C ALA A 6 39.89 -1.51 -46.55
N HIS A 7 39.48 -1.95 -45.35
CA HIS A 7 39.78 -3.29 -44.81
C HIS A 7 38.48 -4.11 -44.73
N PRO A 8 38.46 -5.38 -45.16
CA PRO A 8 37.26 -6.20 -45.13
C PRO A 8 36.97 -6.71 -43.71
N TYR A 9 35.72 -6.56 -43.28
CA TYR A 9 35.23 -7.02 -41.98
C TYR A 9 35.11 -8.56 -41.99
N GLN A 10 35.93 -9.27 -41.21
CA GLN A 10 35.82 -10.72 -41.06
C GLN A 10 34.67 -11.09 -40.12
N LYS A 11 33.81 -11.99 -40.59
CA LYS A 11 32.64 -12.51 -39.87
C LYS A 11 33.08 -13.53 -38.81
N ILE A 12 33.35 -13.06 -37.58
CA ILE A 12 33.66 -13.95 -36.45
C ILE A 12 32.35 -14.46 -35.86
N ALA A 13 31.81 -15.55 -36.42
CA ALA A 13 30.85 -16.37 -35.72
C ALA A 13 31.54 -17.67 -35.32
N LYS A 14 31.91 -17.79 -34.03
CA LYS A 14 32.34 -19.07 -33.47
C LYS A 14 31.12 -20.01 -33.44
N PRO A 15 31.18 -21.23 -34.01
CA PRO A 15 30.09 -22.17 -33.86
C PRO A 15 30.08 -22.66 -32.40
N LEU A 16 28.98 -22.39 -31.67
CA LEU A 16 28.71 -22.98 -30.36
C LEU A 16 28.38 -24.47 -30.55
N LEU A 17 29.40 -25.29 -30.72
CA LEU A 17 29.28 -26.74 -30.67
C LEU A 17 29.75 -27.24 -29.31
N MET A 18 28.80 -27.47 -28.42
CA MET A 18 28.99 -28.40 -27.31
C MET A 18 27.69 -29.18 -27.12
N GLN A 19 27.40 -30.10 -28.02
CA GLN A 19 26.12 -30.81 -28.08
C GLN A 19 26.12 -32.17 -27.35
N SER A 20 27.27 -32.72 -26.98
CA SER A 20 27.35 -34.09 -26.44
C SER A 20 27.13 -34.20 -24.92
N ASN A 21 27.35 -33.13 -24.16
CA ASN A 21 27.23 -33.13 -22.69
C ASN A 21 26.03 -32.35 -22.15
N LEU A 22 25.23 -31.71 -23.01
CA LEU A 22 24.10 -30.87 -22.60
C LEU A 22 23.01 -31.68 -21.92
N ASN A 23 22.68 -32.88 -22.40
CA ASN A 23 21.68 -33.73 -21.76
C ASN A 23 22.12 -34.15 -20.35
N LYS A 24 23.42 -34.38 -20.16
CA LYS A 24 24.00 -34.72 -18.86
C LYS A 24 23.96 -33.53 -17.91
N ILE A 25 24.30 -32.34 -18.39
CA ILE A 25 24.23 -31.08 -17.63
C ILE A 25 22.77 -30.75 -17.29
N LEU A 26 21.84 -30.90 -18.23
CA LEU A 26 20.42 -30.66 -18.03
C LEU A 26 19.84 -31.64 -17.00
N LEU A 27 20.20 -32.92 -17.08
CA LEU A 27 19.81 -33.92 -16.07
C LEU A 27 20.37 -33.59 -14.67
N ILE A 28 21.62 -33.11 -14.57
CA ILE A 28 22.22 -32.70 -13.30
C ILE A 28 21.48 -31.48 -12.74
N VAL A 29 21.22 -30.46 -13.56
CA VAL A 29 20.49 -29.25 -13.14
C VAL A 29 19.07 -29.59 -12.70
N LEU A 30 18.38 -30.49 -13.43
CA LEU A 30 17.05 -30.96 -13.06
C LEU A 30 17.07 -31.69 -11.71
N ALA A 31 18.03 -32.60 -11.51
CA ALA A 31 18.18 -33.32 -10.24
C ALA A 31 18.44 -32.38 -9.06
N VAL A 32 19.33 -31.38 -9.24
CA VAL A 32 19.62 -30.37 -8.22
C VAL A 32 18.41 -29.50 -7.90
N SER A 33 17.63 -29.13 -8.91
CA SER A 33 16.38 -28.34 -8.75
C SER A 33 15.35 -29.09 -7.92
N VAL A 34 15.13 -30.38 -8.20
CA VAL A 34 14.19 -31.22 -7.45
C VAL A 34 14.63 -31.36 -5.98
N LEU A 35 15.91 -31.63 -5.74
CA LEU A 35 16.45 -31.75 -4.38
C LEU A 35 16.33 -30.45 -3.58
N SER A 36 16.61 -29.31 -4.23
CA SER A 36 16.49 -27.98 -3.61
C SER A 36 15.04 -27.62 -3.30
N GLY A 37 14.12 -27.97 -4.19
CA GLY A 37 12.68 -27.77 -4.01
C GLY A 37 12.12 -28.57 -2.83
N VAL A 38 12.48 -29.86 -2.72
CA VAL A 38 12.05 -30.71 -1.61
C VAL A 38 12.61 -30.21 -0.27
N GLY A 39 13.91 -29.84 -0.24
CA GLY A 39 14.53 -29.29 0.96
C GLY A 39 13.85 -28.00 1.45
N THR A 40 13.57 -27.09 0.52
CA THR A 40 12.89 -25.81 0.83
C THR A 40 11.45 -26.03 1.27
N GLY A 41 10.72 -26.91 0.58
CA GLY A 41 9.34 -27.24 0.92
C GLY A 41 9.20 -27.90 2.29
N TYR A 42 10.10 -28.82 2.63
CA TYR A 42 10.11 -29.47 3.94
C TYR A 42 10.46 -28.50 5.07
N PHE A 43 11.47 -27.64 4.87
CA PHE A 43 11.87 -26.64 5.85
C PHE A 43 10.74 -25.63 6.12
N LEU A 44 10.08 -25.13 5.07
CA LEU A 44 8.96 -24.19 5.21
C LEU A 44 7.73 -24.83 5.87
N SER A 45 7.42 -26.09 5.52
CA SER A 45 6.32 -26.84 6.13
C SER A 45 6.53 -27.04 7.64
N SER A 46 7.76 -27.34 8.07
CA SER A 46 8.09 -27.52 9.49
C SER A 46 7.94 -26.26 10.36
N LYS A 47 7.89 -25.07 9.75
CA LYS A 47 7.68 -23.79 10.44
C LYS A 47 6.22 -23.31 10.44
N SER A 48 5.31 -24.07 9.83
CA SER A 48 3.89 -23.70 9.75
C SER A 48 3.10 -24.20 10.96
N GLN A 49 3.57 -23.91 12.17
CA GLN A 49 2.68 -23.87 13.33
C GLN A 49 2.02 -22.49 13.32
N VAL A 50 0.91 -22.39 12.58
CA VAL A 50 0.04 -21.22 12.64
C VAL A 50 -0.56 -21.21 14.04
N GLU A 51 -0.08 -20.31 14.88
CA GLU A 51 -0.68 -20.02 16.18
C GLU A 51 -2.06 -19.42 15.93
N LEU A 52 -3.08 -20.27 15.93
CA LEU A 52 -4.47 -19.85 15.97
C LEU A 52 -4.69 -19.16 17.31
N GLN A 53 -4.63 -17.83 17.30
CA GLN A 53 -5.04 -17.01 18.43
C GLN A 53 -6.50 -17.36 18.76
N ASN A 54 -6.67 -18.02 19.89
CA ASN A 54 -7.97 -18.37 20.43
C ASN A 54 -8.61 -17.09 20.97
N ILE A 55 -9.40 -16.41 20.14
CA ILE A 55 -10.11 -15.18 20.52
C ILE A 55 -11.26 -15.58 21.47
N PRO A 56 -11.30 -15.10 22.72
CA PRO A 56 -12.46 -15.33 23.58
C PRO A 56 -13.67 -14.61 22.98
N VAL A 57 -14.73 -15.37 22.71
CA VAL A 57 -16.03 -14.86 22.30
C VAL A 57 -16.69 -14.19 23.49
N ILE A 58 -16.58 -12.87 23.59
CA ILE A 58 -17.50 -12.05 24.38
C ILE A 58 -17.80 -10.77 23.58
N GLY A 59 -19.05 -10.68 23.11
CA GLY A 59 -19.78 -9.43 22.87
C GLY A 59 -19.23 -8.45 21.84
N LYS A 60 -19.73 -8.53 20.60
CA LYS A 60 -19.84 -7.43 19.60
C LYS A 60 -18.86 -6.26 19.77
N GLU A 61 -17.71 -6.33 19.11
CA GLU A 61 -16.96 -5.13 18.76
C GLU A 61 -16.43 -5.27 17.33
N VAL A 62 -16.82 -4.31 16.50
CA VAL A 62 -16.44 -4.23 15.09
C VAL A 62 -14.94 -3.95 15.05
N LYS A 63 -14.15 -4.94 14.64
CA LYS A 63 -12.71 -4.76 14.41
C LYS A 63 -12.52 -3.84 13.21
N ASN A 64 -12.38 -2.57 13.51
CA ASN A 64 -11.93 -1.54 12.60
C ASN A 64 -10.61 -1.95 11.92
N ALA A 65 -10.47 -1.52 10.66
CA ALA A 65 -9.43 -1.78 9.69
C ALA A 65 -7.99 -1.50 10.18
N SER A 66 -7.47 -2.31 11.09
CA SER A 66 -6.07 -2.28 11.51
C SER A 66 -5.24 -3.21 10.65
N GLN A 67 -4.61 -2.69 9.57
CA GLN A 67 -3.26 -3.15 9.20
C GLN A 67 -2.50 -2.35 8.11
N ASP A 68 -2.89 -1.12 7.77
CA ASP A 68 -2.03 -0.26 6.94
C ASP A 68 -1.57 1.01 7.69
N THR A 69 -0.61 0.83 8.60
CA THR A 69 -0.02 1.93 9.40
C THR A 69 1.08 2.70 8.65
N LYS A 70 1.32 2.42 7.36
CA LYS A 70 2.37 3.10 6.57
C LYS A 70 1.84 4.23 5.69
N THR A 71 0.55 4.20 5.36
CA THR A 71 -0.08 5.12 4.41
C THR A 71 -0.63 6.37 5.10
N PHE A 72 -1.13 6.25 6.33
CA PHE A 72 -1.70 7.36 7.10
C PHE A 72 -0.67 7.98 8.07
N ARG A 73 0.14 8.91 7.56
CA ARG A 73 1.26 9.52 8.32
C ARG A 73 0.85 10.75 9.12
N ASP A 74 -0.21 11.42 8.69
CA ASP A 74 -0.69 12.65 9.31
C ASP A 74 -1.77 12.31 10.32
N PHE A 75 -1.86 13.13 11.37
CA PHE A 75 -2.93 13.03 12.35
C PHE A 75 -3.45 14.41 12.74
N ALA A 76 -4.73 14.47 13.08
CA ALA A 76 -5.36 15.66 13.62
C ALA A 76 -6.38 15.28 14.69
N GLU A 77 -6.53 16.15 15.68
CA GLU A 77 -7.45 15.95 16.81
C GLU A 77 -8.46 17.09 16.82
N GLY A 78 -9.73 16.76 17.01
CA GLY A 78 -10.82 17.74 17.03
C GLY A 78 -12.19 17.10 17.05
N VAL A 79 -13.22 17.92 16.85
CA VAL A 79 -14.61 17.48 16.80
C VAL A 79 -15.06 17.35 15.35
N ILE A 80 -15.57 16.18 14.96
CA ILE A 80 -16.10 15.98 13.60
C ILE A 80 -17.46 16.67 13.49
N LYS A 81 -17.61 17.50 12.46
CA LYS A 81 -18.88 18.11 12.06
C LYS A 81 -19.18 17.78 10.60
N PRO A 82 -20.45 17.51 10.24
CA PRO A 82 -20.83 17.37 8.84
C PRO A 82 -20.67 18.71 8.12
N ILE A 83 -20.22 18.68 6.87
CA ILE A 83 -20.24 19.89 6.04
C ILE A 83 -21.70 20.20 5.70
N SER A 84 -22.23 21.29 6.24
CA SER A 84 -23.52 21.82 5.80
C SER A 84 -23.32 22.44 4.42
N VAL A 85 -23.63 21.68 3.35
CA VAL A 85 -23.75 22.23 2.00
C VAL A 85 -24.86 23.28 2.04
N SER A 86 -24.45 24.55 2.09
CA SER A 86 -25.36 25.69 1.98
C SER A 86 -26.15 25.53 0.69
N LYS A 87 -27.49 25.65 0.77
CA LYS A 87 -28.44 25.50 -0.35
C LYS A 87 -28.25 26.53 -1.48
N ASN A 88 -27.22 27.37 -1.45
CA ASN A 88 -26.81 28.20 -2.58
C ASN A 88 -25.76 27.45 -3.42
N SER A 89 -26.30 26.70 -4.36
CA SER A 89 -25.68 25.74 -5.27
C SER A 89 -24.68 26.35 -6.26
N ASN A 90 -23.45 26.67 -5.84
CA ASN A 90 -22.28 26.81 -6.74
C ASN A 90 -20.92 26.58 -6.05
N GLU A 91 -20.87 26.31 -4.73
CA GLU A 91 -19.62 25.99 -4.04
C GLU A 91 -19.42 24.47 -3.95
N TYR A 92 -18.64 23.91 -4.87
CA TYR A 92 -18.08 22.57 -4.70
C TYR A 92 -17.21 22.57 -3.43
N SER A 93 -17.71 21.94 -2.37
CA SER A 93 -16.99 21.67 -1.13
C SER A 93 -16.08 20.47 -1.32
N GLU A 94 -14.79 20.63 -1.02
CA GLU A 94 -13.80 19.55 -1.15
C GLU A 94 -13.82 18.70 0.12
N GLY A 95 -14.61 17.63 0.14
CA GLY A 95 -14.74 16.70 1.28
C GLY A 95 -16.16 16.60 1.81
N THR A 96 -16.37 15.72 2.80
CA THR A 96 -17.69 15.39 3.37
C THR A 96 -17.89 15.95 4.77
N HIS A 97 -16.82 16.03 5.57
CA HIS A 97 -16.85 16.46 6.96
C HIS A 97 -15.75 17.48 7.25
N ILE A 98 -15.87 18.19 8.35
CA ILE A 98 -14.82 19.08 8.87
C ILE A 98 -14.46 18.63 10.28
N LEU A 99 -13.16 18.57 10.56
CA LEU A 99 -12.62 18.45 11.90
C LEU A 99 -12.39 19.86 12.46
N GLU A 100 -13.20 20.24 13.43
CA GLU A 100 -13.05 21.49 14.16
C GLU A 100 -11.99 21.30 15.25
N ARG A 101 -10.92 22.09 15.18
CA ARG A 101 -9.79 22.02 16.10
C ARG A 101 -9.81 23.23 17.03
N GLU A 102 -9.59 23.00 18.31
CA GLU A 102 -9.47 24.10 19.27
C GLU A 102 -8.16 24.88 19.02
N GLY A 103 -8.28 26.14 18.59
CA GLY A 103 -7.13 27.04 18.39
C GLY A 103 -6.31 26.80 17.12
N ALA A 104 -6.77 25.97 16.19
CA ALA A 104 -6.10 25.72 14.91
C ALA A 104 -7.09 25.79 13.73
N TYR A 105 -6.55 25.85 12.50
CA TYR A 105 -7.39 25.82 11.30
C TYR A 105 -8.17 24.51 11.20
N PRO A 106 -9.46 24.57 10.82
CA PRO A 106 -10.27 23.38 10.62
C PRO A 106 -9.73 22.55 9.45
N VAL A 107 -9.83 21.23 9.57
CA VAL A 107 -9.37 20.29 8.56
C VAL A 107 -10.57 19.71 7.83
N THR A 108 -10.62 19.83 6.52
CA THR A 108 -11.65 19.17 5.73
C THR A 108 -11.29 17.71 5.54
N LEU A 109 -12.24 16.83 5.79
CA LEU A 109 -12.06 15.39 5.77
C LEU A 109 -12.79 14.78 4.58
N THR A 110 -12.09 13.88 3.91
CA THR A 110 -12.70 12.83 3.09
C THR A 110 -12.39 11.49 3.73
N SER A 111 -13.21 10.48 3.48
CA SER A 111 -12.94 9.14 3.98
C SER A 111 -13.17 8.11 2.89
N SER A 112 -12.14 7.31 2.64
CA SER A 112 -12.19 6.20 1.71
C SER A 112 -12.60 4.87 2.38
N VAL A 113 -12.42 4.76 3.71
CA VAL A 113 -12.50 3.45 4.41
C VAL A 113 -13.35 3.48 5.69
N VAL A 114 -13.49 4.64 6.35
CA VAL A 114 -14.18 4.77 7.64
C VAL A 114 -15.46 5.58 7.49
N ASP A 115 -16.55 5.16 8.15
CA ASP A 115 -17.74 6.00 8.21
C ASP A 115 -17.56 7.12 9.24
N LEU A 116 -17.33 8.35 8.75
CA LEU A 116 -17.14 9.54 9.60
C LEU A 116 -18.43 9.96 10.30
N SER A 117 -19.59 9.58 9.75
CA SER A 117 -20.91 9.95 10.29
C SER A 117 -21.13 9.37 11.70
N LEU A 118 -20.50 8.23 12.00
CA LEU A 118 -20.55 7.56 13.31
C LEU A 118 -19.83 8.35 14.43
N TYR A 119 -18.99 9.31 14.04
CA TYR A 119 -18.15 10.12 14.91
C TYR A 119 -18.54 11.60 14.90
N GLU A 120 -19.64 11.96 14.24
CA GLU A 120 -20.18 13.32 14.28
C GLU A 120 -20.45 13.77 15.73
N GLY A 121 -20.00 14.97 16.06
CA GLY A 121 -20.15 15.56 17.39
C GLY A 121 -19.23 14.96 18.46
N LYS A 122 -18.42 13.95 18.14
CA LYS A 122 -17.43 13.38 19.05
C LYS A 122 -16.07 14.03 18.85
N LYS A 123 -15.33 14.18 19.94
CA LYS A 123 -13.90 14.50 19.88
C LYS A 123 -13.16 13.23 19.51
N VAL A 124 -12.41 13.27 18.43
CA VAL A 124 -11.68 12.10 17.92
C VAL A 124 -10.32 12.52 17.39
N LYS A 125 -9.43 11.53 17.32
CA LYS A 125 -8.15 11.60 16.64
C LYS A 125 -8.25 10.88 15.30
N VAL A 126 -8.10 11.63 14.21
CA VAL A 126 -8.14 11.10 12.86
C VAL A 126 -6.71 10.91 12.35
N PHE A 127 -6.47 9.81 11.64
CA PHE A 127 -5.22 9.51 10.96
C PHE A 127 -5.48 9.39 9.46
N GLY A 128 -4.64 10.07 8.68
CA GLY A 128 -4.87 10.24 7.26
C GLY A 128 -3.64 10.62 6.47
N GLU A 129 -3.87 10.92 5.20
CA GLU A 129 -2.93 11.56 4.30
C GLU A 129 -3.44 12.96 3.94
N THR A 130 -2.63 13.99 4.21
CA THR A 130 -2.96 15.36 3.80
C THR A 130 -2.79 15.52 2.30
N GLN A 131 -3.85 16.00 1.65
CA GLN A 131 -3.87 16.28 0.22
C GLN A 131 -3.88 17.79 -0.04
N LYS A 132 -3.37 18.18 -1.21
CA LYS A 132 -3.51 19.55 -1.69
C LYS A 132 -4.96 19.79 -2.08
N ALA A 133 -5.61 20.70 -1.37
CA ALA A 133 -6.94 21.17 -1.73
C ALA A 133 -6.87 22.36 -2.70
N LEU A 134 -7.88 22.51 -3.57
CA LEU A 134 -8.01 23.65 -4.48
C LEU A 134 -8.81 24.78 -3.81
N LYS A 135 -9.67 24.45 -2.84
CA LYS A 135 -10.56 25.38 -2.13
C LYS A 135 -10.45 25.28 -0.62
N ALA A 136 -10.23 24.09 -0.06
CA ALA A 136 -9.99 23.93 1.37
C ALA A 136 -8.55 24.33 1.73
N GLY A 137 -8.34 24.93 2.92
CA GLY A 137 -6.98 25.23 3.39
C GLY A 137 -6.19 23.97 3.78
N TRP A 138 -6.91 22.94 4.23
CA TRP A 138 -6.35 21.64 4.61
C TRP A 138 -7.37 20.56 4.30
N LEU A 139 -7.06 19.67 3.36
CA LEU A 139 -7.86 18.49 3.04
C LEU A 139 -7.09 17.24 3.46
N MET A 140 -7.77 16.28 4.07
CA MET A 140 -7.16 15.03 4.52
C MET A 140 -8.06 13.85 4.21
N ASP A 141 -7.48 12.78 3.64
CA ASP A 141 -8.15 11.50 3.47
C ASP A 141 -7.91 10.62 4.68
N VAL A 142 -9.00 10.24 5.36
CA VAL A 142 -9.00 9.55 6.64
C VAL A 142 -9.08 8.05 6.41
N GLY A 143 -8.08 7.34 6.94
CA GLY A 143 -8.04 5.88 6.93
C GLY A 143 -8.36 5.24 8.27
N LYS A 144 -8.17 5.99 9.37
CA LYS A 144 -8.39 5.49 10.73
C LYS A 144 -8.88 6.63 11.62
N VAL A 145 -9.80 6.30 12.51
CA VAL A 145 -10.30 7.18 13.56
C VAL A 145 -10.11 6.46 14.89
N GLU A 146 -9.56 7.16 15.87
CA GLU A 146 -9.49 6.75 17.27
C GLU A 146 -10.42 7.69 18.05
N ASP A 147 -11.35 7.10 18.78
CA ASP A 147 -12.16 7.80 19.78
C ASP A 147 -11.38 7.94 21.09
N ASP A 148 -11.57 9.09 21.73
CA ASP A 148 -10.95 9.48 23.01
C ASP A 148 -11.89 9.16 24.19
#